data_AF-A0A6H1ZFL4-F1
#
_entry.id   AF-A0A6H1ZFL4-F1
#
_cell.length_a   1.000
_cell.length_b   1.000
_cell.length_c   1.000
_cell.angle_alpha   90.00
_cell.angle_beta   90.00
_cell.angle_gamma   90.00
#
_symmetry.space_group_name_H-M   'P 1'
#
loop_
_entity.id
_entity.type
_entity.pdbx_description
1 polymer ?
#
loop_
_entity_poly.entity_id
_entity_poly.type
_entity_poly.pdbx_seq_one_letter_code
_entity_poly.pdbx_strand_id
1 'polypeptide(L)'
;MEISRSTEAINRPSKSIQQCFVILGAKREEVYKHKGKTLKDRLSWSEQLYWAGNLHREMLKDCHPDGHRTDKPYWEEKSKEVNHAYRKIRDIIRNRNKLFIQFRRKRCNV
;
A
#
# COMPACT_ATOMS: atom_id res chain seq x y z
N MET A 1 -17.87 -22.38 25.73
CA MET A 1 -16.72 -22.43 24.79
C MET A 1 -16.62 -21.07 24.12
N GLU A 2 -15.77 -20.18 24.64
CA GLU A 2 -15.53 -18.87 24.03
C GLU A 2 -14.54 -19.03 22.88
N ILE A 3 -15.05 -19.11 21.66
CA ILE A 3 -14.22 -19.06 20.46
C ILE A 3 -13.69 -17.63 20.36
N SER A 4 -12.41 -17.47 20.66
CA SER A 4 -11.65 -16.23 20.57
C SER A 4 -11.98 -15.47 19.28
N ARG A 5 -12.54 -14.25 19.42
CA ARG A 5 -12.67 -13.25 18.34
C ARG A 5 -11.31 -12.85 17.69
N SER A 6 -10.22 -13.37 18.22
CA SER A 6 -8.84 -13.12 17.79
C SER A 6 -8.44 -13.86 16.51
N THR A 7 -9.13 -14.93 16.11
CA THR A 7 -8.77 -15.72 14.92
C THR A 7 -9.38 -15.18 13.61
N GLU A 8 -10.50 -14.45 13.67
CA GLU A 8 -11.10 -13.86 12.46
C GLU A 8 -10.27 -12.71 11.88
N ALA A 9 -9.44 -12.04 12.70
CA ALA A 9 -8.52 -11.00 12.23
C ALA A 9 -7.33 -11.56 11.43
N ILE A 10 -7.01 -12.84 11.59
CA ILE A 10 -5.82 -13.49 10.99
C ILE A 10 -6.07 -13.88 9.53
N ASN A 11 -7.33 -14.03 9.11
CA ASN A 11 -7.72 -14.47 7.76
C ASN A 11 -8.24 -13.36 6.84
N ARG A 12 -8.10 -12.07 7.18
CA ARG A 12 -8.31 -11.02 6.17
C ARG A 12 -7.16 -11.11 5.16
N PRO A 13 -7.41 -11.36 3.86
CA PRO A 13 -6.35 -11.35 2.88
C PRO A 13 -5.68 -9.98 2.93
N SER A 14 -4.45 -9.96 3.42
CA SER A 14 -3.66 -8.75 3.53
C SER A 14 -3.54 -8.16 2.13
N LYS A 15 -4.26 -7.05 1.87
CA LYS A 15 -4.20 -6.32 0.59
C LYS A 15 -2.76 -6.30 0.05
N SER A 16 -2.54 -6.84 -1.14
CA SER A 16 -1.21 -6.88 -1.75
C SER A 16 -0.69 -5.46 -1.99
N ILE A 17 0.62 -5.31 -2.19
CA ILE A 17 1.18 -3.99 -2.52
C ILE A 17 0.54 -3.42 -3.79
N GLN A 18 0.27 -4.27 -4.79
CA GLN A 18 -0.44 -3.92 -6.01
C GLN A 18 -1.86 -3.38 -5.73
N GLN A 19 -2.62 -4.07 -4.88
CA GLN A 19 -3.96 -3.61 -4.50
C GLN A 19 -3.91 -2.26 -3.78
N CYS A 20 -2.87 -2.00 -2.99
CA CYS A 20 -2.69 -0.71 -2.34
C CYS A 20 -2.44 0.41 -3.38
N PHE A 21 -1.63 0.16 -4.41
CA PHE A 21 -1.43 1.14 -5.48
C PHE A 21 -2.74 1.48 -6.21
N VAL A 22 -3.60 0.49 -6.49
CA VAL A 22 -4.91 0.76 -7.10
C VAL A 22 -5.83 1.58 -6.20
N ILE A 23 -5.81 1.32 -4.88
CA ILE A 23 -6.57 2.13 -3.92
C ILE A 23 -6.10 3.60 -3.92
N LEU A 24 -4.80 3.83 -4.11
CA LEU A 24 -4.25 5.17 -4.25
C LEU A 24 -4.54 5.81 -5.62
N GLY A 25 -5.27 5.14 -6.52
CA GLY A 25 -5.66 5.69 -7.82
C GLY A 25 -4.78 5.26 -8.99
N ALA A 26 -3.79 4.38 -8.78
CA ALA A 26 -3.04 3.82 -9.90
C ALA A 26 -3.97 2.98 -10.80
N LYS A 27 -3.79 3.10 -12.12
CA LYS A 27 -4.59 2.29 -13.04
C LYS A 27 -4.18 0.81 -12.95
N ARG A 28 -5.14 -0.10 -13.12
CA ARG A 28 -4.89 -1.54 -12.96
C ARG A 28 -3.82 -2.03 -13.95
N GLU A 29 -3.83 -1.51 -15.16
CA GLU A 29 -2.86 -1.83 -16.21
C GLU A 29 -1.43 -1.41 -15.84
N GLU A 30 -1.24 -0.30 -15.12
CA GLU A 30 0.07 0.16 -14.64
C GLU A 30 0.60 -0.66 -13.45
N VAL A 31 -0.28 -1.39 -12.77
CA VAL A 31 0.02 -2.11 -11.54
C VAL A 31 0.17 -3.61 -11.79
N TYR A 32 -0.67 -4.17 -12.65
CA TYR A 32 -0.78 -5.61 -12.85
C TYR A 32 -0.19 -6.04 -14.19
N LYS A 33 1.06 -6.51 -14.18
CA LYS A 33 1.66 -7.42 -15.17
C LYS A 33 3.05 -7.86 -14.74
N HIS A 34 3.39 -9.11 -15.03
CA HIS A 34 4.70 -9.69 -14.79
C HIS A 34 4.93 -10.75 -15.87
N LYS A 35 6.11 -10.72 -16.52
CA LYS A 35 6.44 -11.33 -17.83
C LYS A 35 5.71 -10.80 -19.07
N GLY A 36 4.94 -9.72 -18.94
CA GLY A 36 4.74 -8.68 -19.96
C GLY A 36 4.84 -7.27 -19.36
N LYS A 37 5.47 -7.23 -18.18
CA LYS A 37 5.80 -6.20 -17.17
C LYS A 37 4.69 -5.18 -16.81
N THR A 38 4.51 -4.92 -15.51
CA THR A 38 4.09 -3.70 -14.81
C THR A 38 4.28 -3.89 -13.27
N LEU A 39 3.51 -3.18 -12.43
CA LEU A 39 3.91 -2.45 -11.22
C LEU A 39 4.99 -1.42 -11.55
N LYS A 40 4.47 -0.52 -12.38
CA LYS A 40 5.06 0.43 -13.31
C LYS A 40 6.45 0.01 -13.76
N ASP A 41 6.44 -1.19 -14.33
CA ASP A 41 7.56 -1.89 -14.92
C ASP A 41 8.82 -1.92 -14.06
N ARG A 42 8.62 -2.20 -12.78
CA ARG A 42 9.66 -2.54 -11.79
C ARG A 42 10.53 -1.37 -11.34
N LEU A 43 9.93 -0.23 -11.05
CA LEU A 43 10.52 0.78 -10.16
C LEU A 43 11.23 0.12 -8.96
N SER A 44 12.38 0.66 -8.54
CA SER A 44 13.04 0.30 -7.28
C SER A 44 12.14 0.58 -6.08
N TRP A 45 12.47 0.03 -4.91
CA TRP A 45 11.67 0.26 -3.70
C TRP A 45 11.53 1.75 -3.35
N SER A 46 12.58 2.55 -3.56
CA SER A 46 12.56 3.99 -3.32
C SER A 46 11.62 4.71 -4.29
N GLU A 47 11.67 4.35 -5.57
CA GLU A 47 10.80 4.92 -6.60
C GLU A 47 9.34 4.51 -6.42
N GLN A 48 9.06 3.27 -5.99
CA GLN A 48 7.73 2.83 -5.62
C GLN A 48 7.16 3.65 -4.45
N LEU A 49 7.99 3.95 -3.43
CA LEU A 49 7.56 4.77 -2.31
C LEU A 49 7.28 6.22 -2.73
N TYR A 50 8.12 6.78 -3.60
CA TYR A 50 7.90 8.11 -4.17
C TYR A 50 6.62 8.18 -4.99
N TRP A 51 6.41 7.21 -5.88
CA TRP A 51 5.20 7.12 -6.70
C TRP A 51 3.95 6.98 -5.84
N ALA A 52 3.98 6.12 -4.81
CA ALA A 52 2.89 5.99 -3.86
C ALA A 52 2.58 7.30 -3.12
N GLY A 53 3.60 8.10 -2.78
CA GLY A 53 3.42 9.42 -2.17
C GLY A 53 2.74 10.43 -3.09
N ASN A 54 3.02 10.40 -4.40
CA ASN A 54 2.34 11.24 -5.38
C ASN A 54 0.85 10.86 -5.51
N LEU A 55 0.58 9.57 -5.74
CA LEU A 55 -0.78 9.05 -5.83
C LEU A 55 -1.59 9.33 -4.56
N HIS A 56 -0.99 9.17 -3.39
CA HIS A 56 -1.63 9.48 -2.10
C HIS A 56 -2.05 10.95 -2.00
N ARG A 57 -1.18 11.88 -2.40
CA ARG A 57 -1.49 13.32 -2.37
C ARG A 57 -2.58 13.70 -3.37
N GLU A 58 -2.52 13.14 -4.58
CA GLU A 58 -3.54 13.38 -5.61
C GLU A 58 -4.90 12.85 -5.14
N MET A 59 -4.95 11.59 -4.73
CA MET A 59 -6.21 10.96 -4.30
C MET A 59 -6.81 11.66 -3.07
N LEU A 60 -6.00 12.13 -2.11
CA LEU A 60 -6.51 12.89 -0.96
C LEU A 60 -7.12 14.24 -1.33
N LYS A 61 -6.67 14.91 -2.40
CA LYS A 61 -7.33 16.13 -2.88
C LYS A 61 -8.73 15.81 -3.40
N ASP A 62 -8.88 14.69 -4.08
CA ASP A 62 -10.15 14.27 -4.69
C ASP A 62 -11.13 13.73 -3.63
N CYS A 63 -10.65 12.99 -2.63
CA CYS A 63 -11.49 12.35 -1.63
C CYS A 63 -11.54 13.05 -0.27
N HIS A 64 -11.04 14.29 -0.15
CA HIS A 64 -11.08 15.01 1.12
C HIS A 64 -12.53 15.23 1.57
N PRO A 65 -12.94 14.79 2.78
CA PRO A 65 -14.35 14.84 3.21
C PRO A 65 -14.90 16.27 3.27
N ASP A 66 -14.06 17.28 3.50
CA ASP A 66 -14.51 18.68 3.51
C ASP A 66 -14.94 19.20 2.14
N GLY A 67 -14.48 18.56 1.05
CA GLY A 67 -14.94 18.82 -0.30
C GLY A 67 -16.31 18.22 -0.62
N HIS A 68 -16.81 17.31 0.23
CA HIS A 68 -18.00 16.50 -0.06
C HIS A 68 -19.02 16.56 1.09
N ARG A 69 -19.78 17.65 1.14
CA ARG A 69 -20.73 17.93 2.23
C ARG A 69 -21.91 16.95 2.29
N THR A 70 -22.36 16.44 1.15
CA THR A 70 -23.56 15.60 1.06
C THR A 70 -23.30 14.15 1.45
N ASP A 71 -22.12 13.62 1.13
CA ASP A 71 -21.74 12.22 1.37
C ASP A 71 -20.52 12.09 2.31
N LYS A 72 -20.40 13.02 3.26
CA LYS A 72 -19.23 13.14 4.14
C LYS A 72 -18.79 11.81 4.80
N PRO A 73 -19.68 10.95 5.32
CA PRO A 73 -19.28 9.67 5.90
C PRO A 73 -18.59 8.74 4.90
N TYR A 74 -19.08 8.67 3.66
CA TYR A 74 -18.48 7.84 2.61
C TYR A 74 -17.07 8.33 2.27
N TRP A 75 -16.89 9.65 2.10
CA TRP A 75 -15.60 10.24 1.78
C TRP A 75 -14.60 10.17 2.94
N GLU A 76 -15.09 10.20 4.18
CA GLU A 76 -14.25 9.95 5.35
C GLU A 76 -13.72 8.51 5.38
N GLU A 77 -14.58 7.52 5.11
CA GLU A 77 -14.14 6.13 4.96
C GLU A 77 -13.17 5.95 3.79
N LYS A 78 -13.42 6.63 2.68
CA LYS A 78 -12.54 6.59 1.51
C LYS A 78 -11.17 7.18 1.81
N SER A 79 -11.11 8.32 2.49
CA SER A 79 -9.87 8.95 2.95
C SER A 79 -9.11 8.05 3.94
N LYS A 80 -9.81 7.38 4.86
CA LYS A 80 -9.21 6.37 5.76
C LYS A 80 -8.61 5.20 4.98
N GLU A 81 -9.31 4.71 3.95
CA GLU A 81 -8.83 3.63 3.09
C GLU A 81 -7.54 4.02 2.35
N VAL A 82 -7.52 5.21 1.75
CA VAL A 82 -6.37 5.80 1.04
C VAL A 82 -5.16 5.96 1.98
N ASN A 83 -5.38 6.52 3.17
CA ASN A 83 -4.34 6.65 4.20
C ASN A 83 -3.81 5.30 4.69
N HIS A 84 -4.67 4.28 4.80
CA HIS A 84 -4.24 2.94 5.17
C HIS A 84 -3.39 2.28 4.08
N ALA A 85 -3.79 2.38 2.81
CA ALA A 85 -3.05 1.83 1.68
C ALA A 85 -1.63 2.41 1.58
N TYR A 86 -1.48 3.73 1.72
CA TYR A 86 -0.15 4.37 1.71
C TYR A 86 0.75 3.89 2.86
N ARG A 87 0.22 3.85 4.09
CA ARG A 87 0.97 3.32 5.26
C ARG A 87 1.45 1.90 5.02
N LYS A 88 0.59 1.05 4.47
CA LYS A 88 0.91 -0.34 4.18
C LYS A 88 2.04 -0.48 3.14
N ILE A 89 2.02 0.31 2.07
CA ILE A 89 3.12 0.33 1.09
C ILE A 89 4.43 0.71 1.77
N ARG A 90 4.42 1.78 2.58
CA ARG A 90 5.60 2.24 3.33
C ARG A 90 6.17 1.16 4.25
N ASP A 91 5.32 0.44 4.96
CA ASP A 91 5.74 -0.60 5.90
C ASP A 91 6.31 -1.83 5.20
N ILE A 92 5.69 -2.26 4.09
CA ILE A 92 6.20 -3.36 3.25
C ILE A 92 7.60 -3.02 2.71
N ILE A 93 7.77 -1.81 2.17
CA ILE A 93 9.04 -1.35 1.61
C ILE A 93 10.11 -1.24 2.69
N ARG A 94 9.78 -0.63 3.84
CA ARG A 94 10.72 -0.47 4.97
C ARG A 94 11.19 -1.82 5.52
N ASN A 95 10.28 -2.79 5.64
CA ASN A 95 10.62 -4.11 6.15
C ASN A 95 11.51 -4.90 5.18
N ARG A 96 11.28 -4.78 3.86
CA ARG A 96 12.16 -5.41 2.85
C ARG A 96 13.59 -4.85 2.90
N ASN A 97 13.74 -3.54 3.06
CA ASN A 97 15.06 -2.92 3.20
C ASN A 97 15.80 -3.42 4.45
N LYS A 98 15.11 -3.55 5.59
CA LYS A 98 15.69 -4.11 6.82
C LYS A 98 16.21 -5.54 6.63
N LEU A 99 15.40 -6.40 6.01
CA LEU A 99 15.76 -7.80 5.75
C LEU A 99 16.96 -7.91 4.80
N PHE A 100 17.02 -7.08 3.76
CA PHE A 100 18.15 -7.03 2.85
C PHE A 100 19.46 -6.63 3.54
N ILE A 101 19.41 -5.60 4.41
CA ILE A 101 20.58 -5.15 5.18
C ILE A 101 21.07 -6.26 6.13
N GLN A 102 20.16 -6.95 6.82
CA GLN A 102 20.51 -8.07 7.70
C GLN A 102 21.17 -9.22 6.94
N PHE A 103 20.64 -9.58 5.77
CA PHE A 103 21.22 -10.62 4.93
C PHE A 103 22.64 -10.25 4.47
N ARG A 104 22.84 -9.00 4.02
CA ARG A 104 24.16 -8.52 3.59
C ARG A 104 25.19 -8.54 4.72
N ARG A 105 24.81 -8.12 5.94
CA ARG A 105 25.70 -8.16 7.11
C ARG A 105 26.14 -9.58 7.49
N LYS A 106 25.23 -10.57 7.38
CA LYS A 106 25.56 -11.98 7.64
C LYS A 106 26.55 -12.55 6.62
N ARG A 107 26.51 -12.11 5.35
CA ARG A 107 27.43 -12.56 4.30
C ARG A 107 28.83 -11.94 4.35
N CYS A 108 29.01 -10.80 5.00
CA CYS A 108 30.31 -10.14 5.17
C CYS A 108 31.05 -10.52 6.46
N ASN A 109 30.42 -11.36 7.31
CA ASN A 109 31.03 -11.94 8.51
C ASN A 109 31.40 -13.42 8.29
N VAL A 110 31.63 -13.82 7.04
CA VAL A 110 32.20 -15.11 6.61
C VAL A 110 33.43 -14.78 5.78
#